data_AF-A0A1H7W522-F1
#
_entry.id   AF-A0A1H7W522-F1
#
_cell.length_a   1.000
_cell.length_b   1.000
_cell.length_c   1.000
_cell.angle_alpha   90.00
_cell.angle_beta   90.00
_cell.angle_gamma   90.00
#
_symmetry.space_group_name_H-M   'P 1'
#
loop_
_entity.id
_entity.type
_entity.pdbx_description
1 polymer ?
#
loop_
_entity_poly.entity_id
_entity_poly.type
_entity_poly.pdbx_seq_one_letter_code
_entity_poly.pdbx_strand_id
1 'polypeptide(L)'
;MKTKLSIAGILFLLVFQSCDNRASEELSSQNETVKVSSSKGNNLAKLSFDSKSLSGYISNQLALQLEVRNLLDNEKNVDYSLIQSELQNVETIEQLELLYRNANILHGEELISLYNEMNSNSEIFINNNKDFYTKYTQDQRSTLIIEEIDRQLGYDDNLAARVNCHANFVKASNRCMRNYAISMTGVAVSGFFSFGVSTVVGGAVATTMMVMCNSDADEDYHDCVKGGGQP
;
A
#
# COMPACT_ATOMS: atom_id res chain seq x y z
N MET A 1 17.18 -29.38 7.09
CA MET A 1 16.84 -28.69 8.35
C MET A 1 15.70 -27.75 8.06
N LYS A 2 14.55 -27.91 8.72
CA LYS A 2 13.38 -27.02 8.56
C LYS A 2 13.63 -25.76 9.37
N THR A 3 14.12 -24.70 8.73
CA THR A 3 14.19 -23.37 9.34
C THR A 3 12.79 -22.79 9.36
N LYS A 4 12.19 -22.76 10.56
CA LYS A 4 10.90 -22.11 10.80
C LYS A 4 11.03 -20.63 10.47
N LEU A 5 10.11 -20.08 9.66
CA LEU A 5 9.96 -18.64 9.48
C LEU A 5 9.76 -18.04 10.88
N SER A 6 10.72 -17.24 11.34
CA SER A 6 10.61 -16.58 12.63
C SER A 6 9.46 -15.59 12.58
N ILE A 7 8.57 -15.68 13.57
CA ILE A 7 7.33 -14.92 13.84
C ILE A 7 7.52 -13.38 13.87
N ALA A 8 8.72 -12.87 13.63
CA ALA A 8 9.05 -11.45 13.60
C ALA A 8 8.37 -10.67 12.45
N GLY A 9 7.94 -11.33 11.37
CA GLY A 9 7.23 -10.67 10.26
C GLY A 9 5.79 -10.26 10.58
N ILE A 10 5.14 -10.91 11.57
CA ILE A 10 3.73 -10.68 11.92
C ILE A 10 3.55 -9.42 12.79
N LEU A 11 4.60 -8.99 13.50
CA LEU A 11 4.53 -7.81 14.36
C LEU A 11 4.45 -6.47 13.60
N PHE A 12 4.76 -6.43 12.31
CA PHE A 12 4.64 -5.20 11.51
C PHE A 12 3.18 -4.86 11.15
N LEU A 13 2.27 -5.85 11.15
CA LEU A 13 0.86 -5.63 10.77
C LEU A 13 0.01 -5.08 11.92
N LEU A 14 0.48 -5.16 13.17
CA LEU A 14 -0.27 -4.72 14.35
C LEU A 14 -0.04 -3.25 14.75
N VAL A 15 0.93 -2.54 14.14
CA VAL A 15 1.29 -1.18 14.55
C VAL A 15 0.42 -0.10 13.88
N PHE A 16 -0.37 -0.43 12.85
CA PHE A 16 -1.18 0.55 12.11
C PHE A 16 -2.66 0.63 12.54
N GLN A 17 -3.08 -0.09 13.60
CA GLN A 17 -4.44 0.04 14.16
C GLN A 17 -4.62 1.19 15.16
N SER A 18 -3.60 2.05 15.37
CA SER A 18 -3.79 3.23 16.22
C SER A 18 -4.42 4.38 15.42
N CYS A 19 -5.75 4.32 15.25
CA CYS A 19 -6.54 5.53 15.07
C CYS A 19 -6.40 6.36 16.37
N ASP A 20 -5.58 7.41 16.32
CA ASP A 20 -5.41 8.33 17.44
C ASP A 20 -6.69 9.18 17.59
N ASN A 21 -7.56 8.76 18.50
CA ASN A 21 -8.77 9.49 18.91
C ASN A 21 -8.41 10.67 19.82
N ARG A 22 -7.64 11.63 19.32
CA ARG A 22 -7.30 12.87 20.04
C ARG A 22 -7.33 14.09 19.14
N ALA A 23 -8.53 14.50 18.73
CA ALA A 23 -8.81 15.88 18.32
C ALA A 23 -10.33 16.14 18.35
N SER A 24 -10.90 16.16 19.55
CA SER A 24 -12.22 16.73 19.80
C SER A 24 -12.06 17.75 20.92
N GLU A 25 -12.38 19.02 20.62
CA GLU A 25 -12.17 20.29 21.34
C GLU A 25 -11.11 21.13 20.58
N GLU A 26 -11.39 22.27 19.94
CA GLU A 26 -12.42 23.29 20.11
C GLU A 26 -12.93 23.81 18.76
N LEU A 27 -14.22 24.11 18.71
CA LEU A 27 -14.91 24.74 17.59
C LEU A 27 -14.76 26.27 17.72
N SER A 28 -14.08 26.94 16.79
CA SER A 28 -14.35 28.36 16.54
C SER A 28 -14.34 28.64 15.04
N SER A 29 -15.44 29.23 14.59
CA SER A 29 -15.74 29.54 13.21
C SER A 29 -14.84 30.66 12.68
N GLN A 30 -14.09 30.39 11.62
CA GLN A 30 -13.68 31.43 10.68
C GLN A 30 -14.04 30.98 9.26
N ASN A 31 -15.06 31.63 8.71
CA ASN A 31 -15.42 31.58 7.31
C ASN A 31 -14.32 32.27 6.51
N GLU A 32 -13.38 31.52 5.98
CA GLU A 32 -12.59 31.96 4.84
C GLU A 32 -12.98 31.13 3.62
N THR A 33 -13.53 31.81 2.61
CA THR A 33 -13.71 31.31 1.25
C THR A 33 -12.34 30.98 0.65
N VAL A 34 -11.85 29.76 0.91
CA VAL A 34 -10.67 29.22 0.25
C VAL A 34 -11.07 28.85 -1.17
N LYS A 35 -10.50 29.57 -2.14
CA LYS A 35 -10.53 29.18 -3.56
C LYS A 35 -9.89 27.81 -3.67
N VAL A 36 -10.71 26.80 -3.97
CA VAL A 36 -10.26 25.45 -4.30
C VAL A 36 -9.50 25.53 -5.62
N SER A 37 -8.19 25.68 -5.52
CA SER A 37 -7.27 25.38 -6.61
C SER A 37 -7.36 23.89 -6.85
N SER A 38 -8.05 23.51 -7.93
CA SER A 38 -8.10 22.15 -8.46
C SER A 38 -6.66 21.66 -8.67
N SER A 39 -6.16 20.88 -7.71
CA SER A 39 -4.85 20.24 -7.80
C SER A 39 -4.95 19.11 -8.81
N LYS A 40 -4.62 19.44 -10.05
CA LYS A 40 -4.11 18.48 -11.03
C LYS A 40 -2.82 17.89 -10.44
N GLY A 41 -2.86 16.60 -10.10
CA GLY A 41 -1.71 15.89 -9.54
C GLY A 41 -1.66 14.42 -9.93
N ASN A 42 -1.99 14.07 -11.18
CA ASN A 42 -1.59 12.78 -11.76
C ASN A 42 -0.07 12.79 -11.99
N ASN A 43 0.73 12.79 -10.93
CA ASN A 43 2.12 12.34 -11.03
C ASN A 43 2.08 10.82 -10.90
N LEU A 44 1.63 10.16 -11.98
CA LEU A 44 1.77 8.72 -12.11
C LEU A 44 3.25 8.39 -11.89
N ALA A 45 3.56 7.57 -10.89
CA ALA A 45 4.89 7.04 -10.69
C ALA A 45 5.32 6.33 -11.98
N LYS A 46 6.23 6.96 -12.73
CA LYS A 46 6.80 6.37 -13.94
C LYS A 46 7.98 5.51 -13.51
N LEU A 47 8.11 4.33 -14.11
CA LEU A 47 9.33 3.52 -13.98
C LEU A 47 10.56 4.40 -14.18
N SER A 48 11.39 4.47 -13.14
CA SER A 48 12.67 5.16 -13.11
C SER A 48 13.77 4.18 -13.50
N PHE A 49 14.64 4.60 -14.41
CA PHE A 49 15.83 3.83 -14.78
C PHE A 49 16.88 3.78 -13.65
N ASP A 50 16.72 4.58 -12.58
CA ASP A 50 17.60 4.59 -11.42
C ASP A 50 17.00 3.81 -10.25
N SER A 51 17.12 2.48 -10.25
CA SER A 51 16.70 1.65 -9.09
C SER A 51 17.68 1.69 -7.91
N LYS A 52 18.76 2.47 -8.00
CA LYS A 52 19.82 2.50 -6.98
C LYS A 52 19.63 3.62 -5.99
N SER A 53 19.17 4.79 -6.39
CA SER A 53 18.83 5.84 -5.42
C SER A 53 17.57 5.48 -4.63
N LEU A 54 17.41 6.05 -3.43
CA LEU A 54 16.17 5.91 -2.66
C LEU A 54 14.97 6.39 -3.47
N SER A 55 15.12 7.51 -4.18
CA SER A 55 14.04 8.09 -4.95
C SER A 55 13.60 7.20 -6.10
N GLY A 56 14.54 6.70 -6.91
CA GLY A 56 14.15 5.84 -8.02
C GLY A 56 13.76 4.42 -7.58
N TYR A 57 14.29 3.91 -6.46
CA TYR A 57 13.75 2.71 -5.81
C TYR A 57 12.26 2.86 -5.47
N ILE A 58 11.88 3.94 -4.78
CA ILE A 58 10.48 4.21 -4.41
C ILE A 58 9.62 4.47 -5.65
N SER A 59 10.12 5.18 -6.65
CA SER A 59 9.40 5.40 -7.92
C SER A 59 9.06 4.08 -8.62
N ASN A 60 9.99 3.13 -8.63
CA ASN A 60 9.76 1.80 -9.20
C ASN A 60 8.79 0.97 -8.36
N GLN A 61 8.88 1.03 -7.02
CA GLN A 61 7.91 0.37 -6.15
C GLN A 61 6.50 0.88 -6.39
N LEU A 62 6.31 2.20 -6.44
CA LEU A 62 5.01 2.82 -6.68
C LEU A 62 4.46 2.48 -8.07
N ALA A 63 5.30 2.43 -9.11
CA ALA A 63 4.88 2.02 -10.44
C ALA A 63 4.34 0.58 -10.46
N LEU A 64 5.09 -0.38 -9.90
CA LEU A 64 4.67 -1.77 -9.80
C LEU A 64 3.39 -1.93 -8.96
N GLN A 65 3.25 -1.14 -7.90
CA GLN A 65 2.06 -1.14 -7.04
C GLN A 65 0.82 -0.61 -7.78
N LEU A 66 0.98 0.38 -8.64
CA LEU A 66 -0.08 0.85 -9.52
C LEU A 66 -0.46 -0.21 -10.55
N GLU A 67 0.49 -0.98 -11.06
CA GLU A 67 0.21 -2.12 -11.95
C GLU A 67 -0.59 -3.22 -11.21
N VAL A 68 -0.25 -3.55 -9.97
CA VAL A 68 -1.04 -4.47 -9.12
C VAL A 68 -2.47 -3.97 -8.97
N ARG A 69 -2.65 -2.68 -8.63
CA ARG A 69 -3.99 -2.08 -8.52
C ARG A 69 -4.75 -2.20 -9.84
N ASN A 70 -4.12 -1.82 -10.95
CA ASN A 70 -4.76 -1.86 -12.27
C ASN A 70 -5.19 -3.28 -12.67
N LEU A 71 -4.41 -4.31 -12.33
CA LEU A 71 -4.81 -5.71 -12.56
C LEU A 71 -6.08 -6.04 -11.76
N LEU A 72 -6.11 -5.68 -10.48
CA LEU A 72 -7.24 -5.98 -9.59
C LEU A 72 -8.50 -5.21 -9.94
N ASP A 73 -8.37 -3.96 -10.38
CA ASP A 73 -9.51 -3.14 -10.84
C ASP A 73 -10.21 -3.76 -12.08
N ASN A 74 -9.53 -4.67 -12.80
CA ASN A 74 -10.07 -5.40 -13.94
C ASN A 74 -10.60 -6.81 -13.58
N GLU A 75 -10.36 -7.29 -12.36
CA GLU A 75 -10.86 -8.58 -11.91
C GLU A 75 -12.38 -8.54 -11.66
N LYS A 76 -13.05 -9.68 -11.84
CA LYS A 76 -14.50 -9.80 -11.65
C LYS A 76 -14.86 -11.06 -10.88
N ASN A 77 -15.80 -10.94 -9.95
CA ASN A 77 -16.29 -12.05 -9.12
C ASN A 77 -15.20 -12.69 -8.26
N VAL A 78 -14.23 -11.91 -7.81
CA VAL A 78 -13.17 -12.37 -6.89
C VAL A 78 -13.75 -12.63 -5.51
N ASP A 79 -13.40 -13.77 -4.92
CA ASP A 79 -13.73 -14.10 -3.54
C ASP A 79 -12.65 -13.55 -2.59
N TYR A 80 -12.70 -12.24 -2.33
CA TYR A 80 -11.77 -11.58 -1.41
C TYR A 80 -11.92 -12.08 0.03
N SER A 81 -13.10 -12.58 0.41
CA SER A 81 -13.33 -13.19 1.73
C SER A 81 -12.53 -14.48 1.89
N LEU A 82 -12.51 -15.35 0.87
CA LEU A 82 -11.68 -16.56 0.85
C LEU A 82 -10.19 -16.22 0.93
N ILE A 83 -9.74 -15.21 0.17
CA ILE A 83 -8.34 -14.76 0.24
C ILE A 83 -8.03 -14.30 1.66
N GLN A 84 -8.84 -13.42 2.23
CA GLN A 84 -8.62 -12.90 3.58
C GLN A 84 -8.55 -14.02 4.65
N SER A 85 -9.41 -15.04 4.57
CA SER A 85 -9.44 -16.11 5.57
C SER A 85 -8.28 -17.10 5.45
N GLU A 86 -7.84 -17.40 4.22
CA GLU A 86 -6.85 -18.45 3.96
C GLU A 86 -5.42 -17.95 3.79
N LEU A 87 -5.22 -16.65 3.51
CA LEU A 87 -3.90 -16.11 3.19
C LEU A 87 -2.89 -16.25 4.33
N GLN A 88 -3.34 -16.25 5.59
CA GLN A 88 -2.49 -16.51 6.76
C GLN A 88 -1.90 -17.93 6.80
N ASN A 89 -2.50 -18.88 6.07
CA ASN A 89 -2.06 -20.28 5.98
C ASN A 89 -1.13 -20.51 4.78
N VAL A 90 -0.91 -19.50 3.94
CA VAL A 90 -0.07 -19.59 2.75
C VAL A 90 1.39 -19.40 3.13
N GLU A 91 2.20 -20.44 2.93
CA GLU A 91 3.64 -20.44 3.18
C GLU A 91 4.47 -20.47 1.89
N THR A 92 3.89 -20.87 0.76
CA THR A 92 4.58 -21.02 -0.53
C THR A 92 3.88 -20.31 -1.67
N ILE A 93 4.62 -20.07 -2.76
CA ILE A 93 4.07 -19.44 -3.97
C ILE A 93 3.00 -20.35 -4.60
N GLU A 94 3.20 -21.67 -4.61
CA GLU A 94 2.25 -22.63 -5.17
C GLU A 94 0.92 -22.63 -4.39
N GLN A 95 0.99 -22.47 -3.07
CA GLN A 95 -0.20 -22.32 -2.23
C GLN A 95 -0.92 -21.00 -2.52
N LEU A 96 -0.17 -19.91 -2.75
CA LEU A 96 -0.74 -18.62 -3.13
C LEU A 96 -1.44 -18.70 -4.50
N GLU A 97 -0.81 -19.32 -5.50
CA GLU A 97 -1.43 -19.53 -6.80
C GLU A 97 -2.71 -20.36 -6.71
N LEU A 98 -2.71 -21.42 -5.90
CA LEU A 98 -3.89 -22.23 -5.68
C LEU A 98 -5.00 -21.40 -5.00
N LEU A 99 -4.66 -20.57 -4.02
CA LEU A 99 -5.60 -19.66 -3.37
C LEU A 99 -6.20 -18.67 -4.38
N TYR A 100 -5.38 -18.03 -5.21
CA TYR A 100 -5.85 -17.12 -6.26
C TYR A 100 -6.77 -17.79 -7.27
N ARG A 101 -6.43 -19.01 -7.71
CA ARG A 101 -7.31 -19.80 -8.58
C ARG A 101 -8.66 -20.10 -7.91
N ASN A 102 -8.64 -20.53 -6.65
CA ASN A 102 -9.87 -20.84 -5.91
C ASN A 102 -10.72 -19.59 -5.63
N ALA A 103 -10.08 -18.43 -5.48
CA ALA A 103 -10.74 -17.14 -5.28
C ALA A 103 -11.17 -16.45 -6.59
N ASN A 104 -11.06 -17.13 -7.74
CA ASN A 104 -11.40 -16.60 -9.06
C ASN A 104 -10.60 -15.35 -9.48
N ILE A 105 -9.35 -15.21 -9.03
CA ILE A 105 -8.44 -14.21 -9.60
C ILE A 105 -7.91 -14.75 -10.92
N LEU A 106 -8.26 -14.08 -12.02
CA LEU A 106 -7.87 -14.49 -13.36
C LEU A 106 -6.38 -14.26 -13.63
N HIS A 107 -5.84 -13.12 -13.19
CA HIS A 107 -4.45 -12.70 -13.44
C HIS A 107 -3.53 -13.01 -12.25
N GLY A 108 -3.77 -14.13 -11.55
CA GLY A 108 -3.02 -14.49 -10.34
C GLY A 108 -1.52 -14.69 -10.56
N GLU A 109 -1.13 -15.24 -11.72
CA GLU A 109 0.28 -15.40 -12.11
C GLU A 109 0.97 -14.05 -12.37
N GLU A 110 0.25 -13.10 -12.99
CA GLU A 110 0.76 -11.75 -13.26
C GLU A 110 0.97 -10.97 -11.95
N LEU A 111 0.06 -11.11 -10.98
CA LEU A 111 0.24 -10.55 -9.63
C LEU A 111 1.50 -11.08 -8.96
N ILE A 112 1.75 -12.38 -9.05
CA ILE A 112 2.97 -13.00 -8.48
C ILE A 112 4.22 -12.48 -9.20
N SER A 113 4.18 -12.31 -10.51
CA SER A 113 5.29 -11.70 -11.27
C SER A 113 5.59 -10.30 -10.77
N LEU A 114 4.58 -9.45 -10.57
CA LEU A 114 4.76 -8.09 -10.06
C LEU A 114 5.39 -8.08 -8.65
N TYR A 115 4.99 -9.00 -7.76
CA TYR A 115 5.62 -9.10 -6.44
C TYR A 115 7.08 -9.56 -6.52
N ASN A 116 7.42 -10.44 -7.46
CA ASN A 116 8.81 -10.81 -7.72
C ASN A 116 9.62 -9.63 -8.25
N GLU A 117 9.05 -8.81 -9.14
CA GLU A 117 9.70 -7.59 -9.64
C GLU A 117 9.93 -6.56 -8.51
N MET A 118 8.98 -6.41 -7.59
CA MET A 118 9.16 -5.59 -6.40
C MET A 118 10.28 -6.11 -5.48
N ASN A 119 10.40 -7.43 -5.37
CA ASN A 119 11.52 -8.07 -4.66
C ASN A 119 12.86 -7.77 -5.35
N SER A 120 12.94 -7.96 -6.67
CA SER A 120 14.16 -7.67 -7.44
C SER A 120 14.56 -6.19 -7.38
N ASN A 121 13.60 -5.26 -7.44
CA ASN A 121 13.87 -3.84 -7.25
C ASN A 121 14.46 -3.55 -5.85
N SER A 122 13.97 -4.25 -4.81
CA SER A 122 14.51 -4.15 -3.44
C SER A 122 15.89 -4.75 -3.31
N GLU A 123 16.16 -5.89 -3.94
CA GLU A 123 17.49 -6.50 -4.00
C GLU A 123 18.52 -5.56 -4.65
N ILE A 124 18.15 -4.88 -5.74
CA ILE A 124 19.03 -3.91 -6.40
C ILE A 124 19.34 -2.76 -5.45
N PHE A 125 18.33 -2.16 -4.82
CA PHE A 125 18.53 -1.05 -3.90
C PHE A 125 19.40 -1.48 -2.70
N ILE A 126 19.09 -2.61 -2.06
CA ILE A 126 19.83 -3.14 -0.90
C ILE A 126 21.31 -3.37 -1.25
N ASN A 127 21.57 -4.06 -2.36
CA ASN A 127 22.93 -4.42 -2.75
C ASN A 127 23.78 -3.20 -3.12
N ASN A 128 23.18 -2.14 -3.66
CA ASN A 128 23.87 -0.90 -4.02
C ASN A 128 23.99 0.10 -2.86
N ASN A 129 23.27 -0.10 -1.75
CA ASN A 129 23.22 0.85 -0.63
C ASN A 129 23.50 0.18 0.72
N LYS A 130 24.53 -0.66 0.83
CA LYS A 130 24.89 -1.31 2.11
C LYS A 130 25.04 -0.32 3.26
N ASP A 131 25.60 0.86 2.98
CA ASP A 131 25.74 1.96 3.94
C ASP A 131 24.41 2.47 4.50
N PHE A 132 23.32 2.40 3.73
CA PHE A 132 21.98 2.77 4.20
C PHE A 132 21.54 1.85 5.36
N TYR A 133 21.89 0.56 5.29
CA TYR A 133 21.54 -0.44 6.29
C TYR A 133 22.47 -0.47 7.51
N THR A 134 23.69 0.05 7.36
CA THR A 134 24.68 0.10 8.45
C THR A 134 24.71 1.45 9.17
N LYS A 135 24.46 2.57 8.49
CA LYS A 135 24.48 3.93 9.08
C LYS A 135 23.19 4.31 9.80
N TYR A 136 22.05 3.90 9.28
CA TYR A 136 20.74 4.26 9.83
C TYR A 136 20.17 3.12 10.65
N THR A 137 19.44 3.44 11.73
CA THR A 137 18.63 2.45 12.46
C THR A 137 17.44 2.01 11.61
N GLN A 138 16.74 0.96 12.03
CA GLN A 138 15.51 0.52 11.36
C GLN A 138 14.47 1.65 11.29
N ASP A 139 14.22 2.34 12.40
CA ASP A 139 13.26 3.45 12.46
C ASP A 139 13.65 4.59 11.51
N GLN A 140 14.92 4.97 11.49
CA GLN A 140 15.41 6.01 10.59
C GLN A 140 15.24 5.63 9.11
N ARG A 141 15.51 4.37 8.75
CA ARG A 141 15.28 3.88 7.39
C ARG A 141 13.80 3.92 7.02
N SER A 142 12.93 3.46 7.93
CA SER A 142 11.49 3.51 7.74
C SER A 142 11.00 4.95 7.55
N THR A 143 11.48 5.90 8.36
CA THR A 143 11.16 7.32 8.21
C THR A 143 11.58 7.84 6.84
N LEU A 144 12.83 7.62 6.41
CA LEU A 144 13.32 8.08 5.11
C LEU A 144 12.52 7.49 3.93
N ILE A 145 12.13 6.22 4.04
CA ILE A 145 11.29 5.56 3.04
C ILE A 145 9.88 6.16 3.00
N ILE A 146 9.25 6.34 4.16
CA ILE A 146 7.89 6.90 4.27
C ILE A 146 7.85 8.34 3.76
N GLU A 147 8.83 9.16 4.16
CA GLU A 147 8.96 10.54 3.68
C GLU A 147 9.10 10.60 2.15
N GLU A 148 9.88 9.70 1.56
CA GLU A 148 10.04 9.64 0.12
C GLU A 148 8.76 9.15 -0.59
N ILE A 149 8.03 8.18 -0.02
CA ILE A 149 6.71 7.76 -0.51
C ILE A 149 5.74 8.95 -0.48
N ASP A 150 5.63 9.64 0.66
CA ASP A 150 4.73 10.77 0.85
C ASP A 150 5.03 11.90 -0.14
N ARG A 151 6.33 12.19 -0.32
CA ARG A 151 6.81 13.18 -1.28
C ARG A 151 6.42 12.83 -2.72
N GLN A 152 6.54 11.57 -3.14
CA GLN A 152 6.22 11.15 -4.50
C GLN A 152 4.72 11.05 -4.75
N LEU A 153 3.94 10.64 -3.75
CA LEU A 153 2.48 10.61 -3.83
C LEU A 153 1.85 12.00 -3.73
N GLY A 154 2.63 13.03 -3.37
CA GLY A 154 2.10 14.38 -3.13
C GLY A 154 1.08 14.40 -1.99
N TYR A 155 1.27 13.54 -0.99
CA TYR A 155 0.34 13.39 0.11
C TYR A 155 0.37 14.64 1.00
N ASP A 156 -0.73 15.37 1.03
CA ASP A 156 -0.97 16.52 1.91
C ASP A 156 -2.23 16.25 2.73
N ASP A 157 -2.10 16.15 4.06
CA ASP A 157 -3.23 15.83 4.95
C ASP A 157 -4.19 17.02 5.13
N ASN A 158 -3.83 18.20 4.60
CA ASN A 158 -4.57 19.46 4.77
C ASN A 158 -5.87 19.59 3.94
N LEU A 159 -6.32 18.54 3.24
CA LEU A 159 -7.67 18.53 2.66
C LEU A 159 -8.74 18.42 3.76
N ALA A 160 -9.21 19.57 4.23
CA ALA A 160 -10.43 19.71 5.00
C ALA A 160 -11.64 19.58 4.04
N ALA A 161 -12.00 18.35 3.69
CA ALA A 161 -13.18 18.06 2.88
C ALA A 161 -14.43 18.06 3.77
N ARG A 162 -14.98 19.24 4.08
CA ARG A 162 -16.33 19.29 4.65
C ARG A 162 -17.34 19.20 3.51
N VAL A 163 -18.20 18.17 3.56
CA VAL A 163 -19.44 17.93 2.79
C VAL A 163 -19.33 17.37 1.35
N ASN A 164 -18.14 17.22 0.76
CA ASN A 164 -17.99 16.60 -0.57
C ASN A 164 -17.62 15.11 -0.44
N CYS A 165 -18.56 14.21 -0.80
CA CYS A 165 -18.42 12.76 -0.69
C CYS A 165 -17.29 12.24 -1.59
N HIS A 166 -17.22 12.68 -2.86
CA HIS A 166 -16.13 12.26 -3.75
C HIS A 166 -14.75 12.71 -3.27
N ALA A 167 -14.62 13.91 -2.71
CA ALA A 167 -13.37 14.38 -2.15
C ALA A 167 -12.93 13.53 -0.94
N ASN A 168 -13.89 13.10 -0.10
CA ASN A 168 -13.63 12.19 1.01
C ASN A 168 -13.22 10.80 0.52
N PHE A 169 -13.91 10.26 -0.48
CA PHE A 169 -13.56 9.01 -1.14
C PHE A 169 -12.14 9.04 -1.71
N VAL A 170 -11.81 10.07 -2.49
CA VAL A 170 -10.47 10.24 -3.08
C VAL A 170 -9.42 10.34 -1.98
N LYS A 171 -9.70 11.09 -0.90
CA LYS A 171 -8.80 11.19 0.25
C LYS A 171 -8.58 9.82 0.92
N ALA A 172 -9.64 9.06 1.15
CA ALA A 172 -9.56 7.73 1.75
C ALA A 172 -8.83 6.73 0.86
N SER A 173 -9.16 6.68 -0.44
CA SER A 173 -8.47 5.84 -1.43
C SER A 173 -6.97 6.16 -1.52
N ASN A 174 -6.60 7.44 -1.49
CA ASN A 174 -5.19 7.86 -1.47
C ASN A 174 -4.47 7.40 -0.18
N ARG A 175 -5.15 7.42 0.98
CA ARG A 175 -4.62 6.86 2.22
C ARG A 175 -4.44 5.35 2.14
N CYS A 176 -5.36 4.63 1.52
CA CYS A 176 -5.23 3.19 1.26
C CYS A 176 -4.00 2.89 0.40
N MET A 177 -3.79 3.64 -0.70
CA MET A 177 -2.62 3.49 -1.56
C MET A 177 -1.31 3.82 -0.85
N ARG A 178 -1.29 4.89 -0.05
CA ARG A 178 -0.13 5.23 0.77
C ARG A 178 0.23 4.10 1.74
N ASN A 179 -0.75 3.58 2.48
CA ASN A 179 -0.53 2.50 3.44
C ASN A 179 -0.11 1.20 2.76
N TYR A 180 -0.67 0.91 1.58
CA TYR A 180 -0.23 -0.18 0.73
C TYR A 180 1.24 -0.01 0.34
N ALA A 181 1.64 1.18 -0.14
CA ALA A 181 3.01 1.46 -0.55
C ALA A 181 4.03 1.30 0.58
N ILE A 182 3.68 1.76 1.78
CA ILE A 182 4.50 1.62 2.98
C ILE A 182 4.62 0.14 3.36
N SER A 183 3.50 -0.58 3.39
CA SER A 183 3.46 -2.01 3.76
C SER A 183 4.24 -2.88 2.78
N MET A 184 4.04 -2.67 1.48
CA MET A 184 4.75 -3.37 0.42
C MET A 184 6.26 -3.13 0.47
N THR A 185 6.66 -1.88 0.68
CA THR A 185 8.09 -1.55 0.81
C THR A 185 8.72 -2.22 2.02
N GLY A 186 8.01 -2.23 3.16
CA GLY A 186 8.45 -2.94 4.38
C GLY A 186 8.58 -4.44 4.15
N VAL A 187 7.58 -5.05 3.54
CA VAL A 187 7.57 -6.47 3.16
C VAL A 187 8.72 -6.80 2.22
N ALA A 188 8.93 -6.02 1.16
CA ALA A 188 9.97 -6.28 0.17
C ALA A 188 11.40 -6.19 0.75
N VAL A 189 11.64 -5.26 1.67
CA VAL A 189 12.92 -5.18 2.40
C VAL A 189 13.10 -6.39 3.32
N SER A 190 12.04 -6.86 3.98
CA SER A 190 12.11 -8.06 4.83
C SER A 190 12.29 -9.35 4.02
N GLY A 191 11.65 -9.43 2.85
CA GLY A 191 11.65 -10.62 2.01
C GLY A 191 12.96 -10.87 1.28
N PHE A 192 13.83 -9.85 1.16
CA PHE A 192 15.24 -10.01 0.78
C PHE A 192 15.94 -11.13 1.57
N PHE A 193 15.70 -11.21 2.89
CA PHE A 193 16.32 -12.22 3.75
C PHE A 193 15.66 -13.60 3.66
N SER A 194 14.50 -13.68 2.99
CA SER A 194 13.70 -14.90 2.83
C SER A 194 13.79 -15.52 1.43
N PHE A 195 14.69 -15.01 0.56
CA PHE A 195 14.75 -15.37 -0.87
C PHE A 195 13.44 -15.07 -1.62
N GLY A 196 12.78 -13.96 -1.31
CA GLY A 196 11.63 -13.46 -2.06
C GLY A 196 10.27 -14.06 -1.70
N VAL A 197 10.20 -15.24 -1.09
CA VAL A 197 8.91 -15.88 -0.73
C VAL A 197 8.09 -14.99 0.21
N SER A 198 8.72 -14.38 1.22
CA SER A 198 8.01 -13.46 2.11
C SER A 198 7.58 -12.17 1.40
N THR A 199 8.27 -11.75 0.35
CA THR A 199 7.83 -10.60 -0.47
C THR A 199 6.56 -10.92 -1.24
N VAL A 200 6.47 -12.12 -1.82
CA VAL A 200 5.30 -12.57 -2.60
C VAL A 200 4.08 -12.76 -1.69
N VAL A 201 4.22 -13.53 -0.60
CA VAL A 201 3.11 -13.78 0.33
C VAL A 201 2.73 -12.51 1.10
N GLY A 202 3.71 -11.78 1.63
CA GLY A 202 3.43 -10.50 2.29
C GLY A 202 2.85 -9.47 1.33
N GLY A 203 3.22 -9.57 0.05
CA GLY A 203 2.68 -8.74 -1.02
C GLY A 203 1.19 -8.97 -1.21
N ALA A 204 0.79 -10.24 -1.30
CA ALA A 204 -0.62 -10.61 -1.31
C ALA A 204 -1.38 -10.07 -0.08
N VAL A 205 -0.79 -10.12 1.12
CA VAL A 205 -1.43 -9.61 2.35
C VAL A 205 -1.67 -8.11 2.28
N ALA A 206 -0.65 -7.34 1.92
CA ALA A 206 -0.76 -5.90 1.78
C ALA A 206 -1.76 -5.51 0.68
N THR A 207 -1.79 -6.27 -0.41
CA THR A 207 -2.78 -6.09 -1.49
C THR A 207 -4.21 -6.37 -1.02
N THR A 208 -4.46 -7.44 -0.26
CA THR A 208 -5.79 -7.70 0.31
C THR A 208 -6.22 -6.55 1.23
N MET A 209 -5.31 -6.03 2.05
CA MET A 209 -5.58 -4.86 2.90
C MET A 209 -5.90 -3.60 2.08
N MET A 210 -5.20 -3.38 0.97
CA MET A 210 -5.47 -2.27 0.05
C MET A 210 -6.88 -2.38 -0.56
N VAL A 211 -7.27 -3.58 -1.01
CA VAL A 211 -8.59 -3.82 -1.61
C VAL A 211 -9.69 -3.59 -0.58
N MET A 212 -9.56 -4.13 0.63
CA MET A 212 -10.55 -3.93 1.70
C MET A 212 -10.67 -2.45 2.07
N CYS A 213 -9.54 -1.76 2.25
CA CYS A 213 -9.53 -0.33 2.55
C CYS A 213 -10.24 0.51 1.47
N ASN A 214 -10.06 0.18 0.18
CA ASN A 214 -10.78 0.89 -0.90
C ASN A 214 -12.26 0.51 -0.94
N SER A 215 -12.63 -0.73 -0.59
CA SER A 215 -14.03 -1.15 -0.46
C SER A 215 -14.73 -0.37 0.65
N ASP A 216 -14.11 -0.24 1.82
CA ASP A 216 -14.66 0.54 2.94
C ASP A 216 -14.82 2.02 2.56
N ALA A 217 -13.83 2.59 1.85
CA ALA A 217 -13.90 3.96 1.35
C ALA A 217 -15.05 4.16 0.34
N ASP A 218 -15.33 3.18 -0.51
CA ASP A 218 -16.45 3.20 -1.46
C ASP A 218 -17.80 3.08 -0.74
N GLU A 219 -17.90 2.24 0.30
CA GLU A 219 -19.11 2.15 1.13
C GLU A 219 -19.41 3.49 1.83
N ASP A 220 -18.39 4.11 2.45
CA ASP A 220 -18.47 5.43 3.08
C ASP A 220 -18.94 6.51 2.09
N TYR A 221 -18.48 6.45 0.84
CA TYR A 221 -18.94 7.34 -0.23
C TYR A 221 -20.44 7.18 -0.50
N HIS A 222 -20.89 5.95 -0.69
CA HIS A 222 -22.30 5.68 -0.99
C HIS A 222 -23.21 6.08 0.17
N ASP A 223 -22.78 5.87 1.41
CA ASP A 223 -23.55 6.27 2.59
C ASP A 223 -23.56 7.78 2.79
N CYS A 224 -22.46 8.47 2.49
CA CYS A 224 -22.42 9.94 2.42
C CYS A 224 -23.43 10.49 1.40
N VAL A 225 -23.49 9.91 0.19
CA VAL A 225 -24.42 10.34 -0.86
C VAL A 225 -25.88 10.06 -0.46
N LYS A 226 -26.19 8.88 0.10
CA LYS A 226 -27.53 8.55 0.61
C LYS A 226 -27.96 9.48 1.75
N GLY A 227 -27.00 9.91 2.58
CA GLY A 227 -27.21 10.88 3.66
C GLY A 227 -27.43 12.33 3.21
N GLY A 228 -27.40 12.61 1.89
CA GLY A 228 -27.61 13.94 1.33
C GLY A 228 -26.33 14.77 1.18
N GLY A 229 -25.16 14.15 1.28
CA GLY A 229 -23.89 14.78 0.96
C GLY A 229 -23.76 15.09 -0.54
N GLN A 230 -22.85 16.01 -0.88
CA GLN A 230 -22.60 16.32 -2.29
C GLN A 230 -21.80 15.18 -2.92
N PRO A 231 -22.28 14.56 -4.02
CA PRO A 231 -21.52 13.53 -4.73
C PRO A 231 -20.20 14.12 -5.22
#